data_AF-A0A4R3K4D7-F1
#
_entry.id   AF-A0A4R3K4D7-F1
#
_cell.length_a   1.000
_cell.length_b   1.000
_cell.length_c   1.000
_cell.angle_alpha   90.00
_cell.angle_beta   90.00
_cell.angle_gamma   90.00
#
_symmetry.space_group_name_H-M   'P 1'
#
loop_
_entity.id
_entity.type
_entity.pdbx_description
1 polymer ?
#
loop_
_entity_poly.entity_id
_entity_poly.type
_entity_poly.pdbx_seq_one_letter_code
_entity_poly.pdbx_strand_id
1 'polypeptide(L)' 'MWTVGKIDGFDFEVKHFEEGSGFGIDEGRISRLFLSKAGRIYVSYERGWEVRPTGKRAKCAYEKLLKKFN' A
#
# COMPACT_ATOMS: atom_id res chain seq x y z
N MET A 1 4.79 -12.33 -2.44
CA MET A 1 3.67 -12.37 -3.41
C MET A 1 3.32 -10.96 -3.88
N TRP A 2 2.93 -10.83 -5.15
CA TRP A 2 2.45 -9.58 -5.73
C TRP A 2 0.93 -9.67 -5.88
N THR A 3 0.21 -8.68 -5.36
CA THR A 3 -1.26 -8.65 -5.37
C THR A 3 -1.73 -7.32 -5.91
N VAL A 4 -2.53 -7.37 -6.96
CA VAL A 4 -3.17 -6.20 -7.57
C VAL A 4 -4.68 -6.33 -7.47
N GLY A 5 -5.38 -5.20 -7.35
CA GLY A 5 -6.83 -5.20 -7.27
C GLY A 5 -7.42 -3.81 -7.10
N LYS A 6 -8.68 -3.76 -6.69
CA LYS A 6 -9.37 -2.51 -6.37
C LYS A 6 -9.90 -2.51 -4.94
N ILE A 7 -9.81 -1.37 -4.26
CA ILE A 7 -10.32 -1.16 -2.90
C ILE A 7 -10.90 0.25 -2.78
N ASP A 8 -12.15 0.38 -2.32
CA ASP A 8 -12.85 1.68 -2.17
C ASP A 8 -12.79 2.59 -3.43
N GLY A 9 -12.76 1.97 -4.61
CA GLY A 9 -12.64 2.65 -5.90
C GLY A 9 -11.24 3.20 -6.22
N PHE A 10 -10.20 2.74 -5.51
CA PHE A 10 -8.80 2.91 -5.86
C PHE A 10 -8.25 1.61 -6.43
N ASP A 11 -7.37 1.72 -7.41
CA ASP A 11 -6.52 0.64 -7.89
C ASP A 11 -5.33 0.51 -6.96
N PHE A 12 -5.05 -0.70 -6.46
CA PHE A 12 -3.95 -0.97 -5.57
C PHE A 12 -3.01 -2.04 -6.14
N GLU A 13 -1.76 -1.92 -5.74
CA GLU A 13 -0.72 -2.90 -5.99
C GLU A 13 0.11 -3.04 -4.71
N VAL A 14 0.20 -4.26 -4.21
CA VAL A 14 0.92 -4.59 -2.98
C VAL A 14 1.89 -5.72 -3.29
N LYS A 15 3.17 -5.50 -2.99
CA LYS A 15 4.15 -6.57 -2.87
C LYS A 15 4.38 -6.83 -1.39
N HIS A 16 4.07 -8.04 -0.95
CA HIS A 16 4.27 -8.47 0.42
C HIS A 16 5.03 -9.80 0.48
N PHE A 17 5.70 -10.08 1.58
CA PHE A 17 6.42 -11.33 1.82
C PHE A 17 5.69 -12.21 2.84
N GLU A 18 6.20 -13.42 3.07
CA GLU A 18 5.66 -14.32 4.11
C GLU A 18 5.93 -13.77 5.50
N GLU A 19 7.13 -13.22 5.71
CA GLU A 19 7.58 -12.64 6.97
C GLU A 19 7.78 -11.12 6.85
N GLY A 20 7.75 -10.44 7.99
CA GLY A 20 8.09 -9.03 8.08
C GLY A 20 9.56 -8.79 7.74
N SER A 21 9.90 -7.58 7.33
CA SER A 21 11.29 -7.20 7.06
C SER A 21 11.54 -5.75 7.43
N GLY A 22 12.79 -5.38 7.72
CA GLY A 22 13.18 -3.98 7.95
C GLY A 22 12.95 -3.04 6.75
N PHE A 23 12.64 -3.59 5.57
CA PHE A 23 12.23 -2.83 4.39
C PHE A 23 10.71 -2.72 4.24
N GLY A 24 9.97 -3.45 5.07
CA GLY A 24 8.52 -3.44 5.10
C GLY A 24 7.97 -2.17 5.73
N ILE A 25 6.75 -1.82 5.35
CA ILE A 25 6.01 -0.74 6.01
C ILE A 25 5.81 -1.14 7.48
N ASP A 26 6.33 -0.29 8.38
CA ASP A 26 6.33 -0.53 9.83
C ASP A 26 6.98 -1.88 10.21
N GLU A 27 8.09 -2.22 9.54
CA GLU A 27 8.82 -3.49 9.69
C GLU A 27 7.97 -4.75 9.37
N GLY A 28 6.82 -4.55 8.74
CA GLY A 28 5.90 -5.62 8.38
C GLY A 28 6.24 -6.28 7.04
N ARG A 29 5.27 -6.98 6.48
CA ARG A 29 5.43 -7.84 5.30
C ARG A 29 5.40 -7.07 3.98
N ILE A 30 4.78 -5.89 3.95
CA ILE A 30 4.58 -5.11 2.72
C ILE A 30 5.85 -4.34 2.35
N SER A 31 6.55 -4.75 1.30
CA SER A 31 7.75 -4.06 0.80
C SER A 31 7.45 -2.99 -0.25
N ARG A 32 6.28 -3.06 -0.88
CA ARG A 32 5.82 -2.10 -1.89
C ARG A 32 4.31 -1.93 -1.80
N LEU A 33 3.84 -0.69 -1.83
CA LEU A 33 2.42 -0.36 -1.87
C LEU A 33 2.19 0.83 -2.78
N PHE A 34 1.34 0.64 -3.79
CA PHE A 34 0.85 1.68 -4.66
C PHE A 34 -0.66 1.76 -4.56
N LEU A 35 -1.19 2.97 -4.46
CA LEU A 35 -2.61 3.27 -4.49
C LEU A 35 -2.84 4.40 -5.48
N SER A 36 -3.63 4.12 -6.52
CA SER A 36 -3.95 5.10 -7.55
C SER A 36 -5.45 5.15 -7.82
N LYS A 37 -5.92 6.28 -8.36
CA LYS A 37 -7.30 6.44 -8.79
C LYS A 37 -7.38 7.45 -9.91
N ALA A 38 -8.02 7.06 -11.02
CA ALA A 38 -8.18 7.90 -12.20
C ALA A 38 -6.85 8.53 -12.68
N GLY A 39 -5.77 7.74 -12.72
CA GLY A 39 -4.44 8.18 -13.16
C GLY A 39 -3.65 9.02 -12.15
N ARG A 40 -4.18 9.28 -10.95
CA ARG A 40 -3.45 9.95 -9.86
C ARG A 40 -3.00 8.97 -8.80
N ILE A 41 -1.74 9.10 -8.37
CA ILE A 41 -1.17 8.33 -7.26
C ILE A 41 -1.50 9.04 -5.94
N TYR A 42 -2.06 8.29 -5.00
CA TYR A 42 -2.42 8.75 -3.66
C TYR A 42 -1.52 8.17 -2.58
N VAL A 43 -0.94 6.99 -2.84
CA VAL A 43 0.04 6.35 -1.97
C VAL A 43 1.08 5.67 -2.86
N SER A 44 2.36 5.91 -2.55
CA SER A 44 3.49 5.19 -3.15
C SER A 44 4.52 4.93 -2.06
N TYR A 45 4.80 3.65 -1.87
CA TYR A 45 5.85 3.15 -1.00
C TYR A 45 6.63 2.08 -1.76
N GLU A 46 7.95 2.26 -1.85
CA GLU A 46 8.89 1.24 -2.31
C GLU A 46 10.17 1.36 -1.49
N ARG A 47 10.25 0.61 -0.37
CA ARG A 47 11.37 0.70 0.60
C ARG A 47 11.62 2.12 1.13
N GLY A 48 10.57 2.92 1.16
CA GLY A 48 10.61 4.35 1.43
C GLY A 48 9.35 5.03 0.92
N TRP A 49 8.96 6.14 1.53
CA TRP A 49 7.77 6.88 1.15
C TRP A 49 8.08 7.87 0.03
N GLU A 50 7.54 7.64 -1.16
CA GLU A 50 7.49 8.66 -2.21
C GLU A 50 6.25 9.54 -2.05
N VAL A 51 5.08 8.89 -1.83
CA VAL A 51 3.80 9.58 -1.61
C VAL A 51 3.11 8.97 -0.40
N ARG A 52 2.94 9.77 0.64
CA ARG A 52 2.21 9.37 1.84
C ARG A 52 0.70 9.49 1.63
N PRO A 53 -0.12 8.63 2.26
CA PRO A 53 -1.57 8.68 2.16
C PRO A 53 -2.13 10.02 2.65
N THR A 54 -2.70 10.78 1.71
CA THR A 54 -3.33 12.08 1.98
C THR A 54 -4.85 12.01 1.82
N GLY A 55 -5.55 12.64 2.78
CA GLY A 55 -7.02 12.63 2.82
C GLY A 55 -7.63 11.36 3.42
N LYS A 56 -8.88 11.48 3.88
CA LYS A 56 -9.59 10.44 4.65
C LYS A 56 -9.80 9.14 3.86
N ARG A 57 -10.08 9.24 2.55
CA ARG A 57 -10.33 8.09 1.68
C ARG A 57 -9.08 7.25 1.41
N ALA A 58 -7.97 7.91 1.04
CA ALA A 58 -6.72 7.20 0.77
C ALA A 58 -6.15 6.56 2.03
N LYS A 59 -6.24 7.24 3.19
CA LYS A 59 -5.87 6.67 4.50
C LYS A 59 -6.68 5.42 4.83
N CYS A 60 -8.00 5.48 4.69
CA CYS A 60 -8.85 4.32 4.96
C CYS A 60 -8.52 3.12 4.06
N ALA A 61 -8.31 3.35 2.75
CA ALA A 61 -7.88 2.31 1.81
C ALA A 61 -6.52 1.73 2.20
N TYR A 62 -5.54 2.58 2.53
CA TYR A 62 -4.22 2.18 3.00
C TYR A 62 -4.29 1.33 4.28
N GLU A 63 -5.06 1.75 5.30
CA GLU A 63 -5.23 0.99 6.55
C GLU A 63 -5.85 -0.39 6.32
N LYS A 64 -6.78 -0.52 5.36
CA LYS A 64 -7.34 -1.82 4.98
C LYS A 64 -6.31 -2.72 4.30
N LEU A 65 -5.43 -2.16 3.47
CA LEU A 65 -4.35 -2.91 2.83
C LEU A 65 -3.32 -3.37 3.86
N LEU A 66 -2.96 -2.50 4.81
CA LEU A 66 -2.09 -2.88 5.93
C LEU A 66 -2.67 -4.06 6.71
N LYS A 67 -3.94 -3.99 7.14
CA LYS A 67 -4.59 -5.08 7.89
C LYS A 67 -4.68 -6.41 7.13
N LYS A 68 -4.60 -6.38 5.80
CA LYS A 68 -4.78 -7.57 4.95
C LYS A 68 -3.45 -8.21 4.54
N PHE A 69 -2.42 -7.41 4.33
CA PHE A 69 -1.16 -7.86 3.73
C PHE A 69 0.07 -7.66 4.60
N ASN A 70 -0.02 -6.83 5.64
CA ASN A 70 0.99 -6.67 6.68
C ASN A 70 0.70 -7.64 7.83
#